data_AF-A0A7S1Y3E4-F1
#
_entry.id   AF-A0A7S1Y3E4-F1
#
_cell.length_a   1.000
_cell.length_b   1.000
_cell.length_c   1.000
_cell.angle_alpha   90.00
_cell.angle_beta   90.00
_cell.angle_gamma   90.00
#
_symmetry.space_group_name_H-M   'P 1'
#
loop_
_entity.id
_entity.type
_entity.pdbx_description
1 polymer ?
#
loop_
_entity_poly.entity_id
_entity_poly.type
_entity_poly.pdbx_seq_one_letter_code
_entity_poly.pdbx_strand_id
1 'polypeptide(L)'
;TKKSRLSPNDSIALVGGDSDLVLESWVLPPRAPHNVIVILPQVKKRFLVVHSWHVYLTLLKDYIPNLPPQDLMRVRTDMVVLLILNGNDYLPKLRGSSGFHRIFETYCSLLNQRLEEKGQRRKKKK
;
A
#
# COMPACT_ATOMS: atom_id res chain seq x y z
N THR A 1 -20.97 23.73 9.70
CA THR A 1 -19.59 23.68 9.14
C THR A 1 -19.62 22.97 7.79
N LYS A 2 -19.39 23.70 6.68
CA LYS A 2 -19.31 23.10 5.34
C LYS A 2 -18.10 22.15 5.31
N LYS A 3 -18.32 20.83 5.23
CA LYS A 3 -17.25 19.89 4.85
C LYS A 3 -16.82 20.28 3.44
N SER A 4 -15.65 20.89 3.30
CA SER A 4 -15.04 21.08 1.98
C SER A 4 -14.88 19.69 1.36
N ARG A 5 -15.49 19.51 0.18
CA ARG A 5 -15.38 18.26 -0.57
C ARG A 5 -13.97 18.24 -1.16
N LEU A 6 -13.15 17.28 -0.74
CA LEU A 6 -11.81 17.09 -1.30
C LEU A 6 -11.93 16.89 -2.82
N SER A 7 -11.17 17.70 -3.56
CA SER A 7 -11.00 17.57 -5.00
C SER A 7 -9.99 16.48 -5.32
N PRO A 8 -10.11 15.75 -6.44
CA PRO A 8 -9.09 14.82 -6.89
C PRO A 8 -7.70 15.43 -7.09
N ASN A 9 -7.63 16.75 -7.31
CA ASN A 9 -6.39 17.49 -7.51
C ASN A 9 -5.79 18.07 -6.21
N ASP A 10 -6.47 17.92 -5.08
CA ASP A 10 -5.93 18.36 -3.80
C ASP A 10 -4.72 17.50 -3.42
N SER A 11 -3.84 18.06 -2.60
CA SER A 11 -2.71 17.32 -2.02
C SER A 11 -2.89 17.20 -0.52
N ILE A 12 -2.56 16.03 0.02
CA ILE A 12 -2.58 15.77 1.47
C ILE A 12 -1.14 15.61 1.94
N ALA A 13 -0.75 16.41 2.94
CA ALA A 13 0.52 16.27 3.63
C ALA A 13 0.28 15.67 5.02
N LEU A 14 0.92 14.53 5.31
CA LEU A 14 1.00 13.94 6.65
C LEU A 14 2.37 14.29 7.23
N VAL A 15 2.44 14.81 8.45
CA VAL A 15 3.69 15.24 9.09
C VAL A 15 3.82 14.56 10.44
N GLY A 16 4.92 13.86 10.66
CA GLY A 16 5.24 13.27 11.96
C GLY A 16 6.47 12.36 11.92
N GLY A 17 6.96 11.97 13.09
CA GLY A 17 8.21 11.21 13.23
C GLY A 17 8.09 9.71 13.00
N ASP A 18 6.87 9.19 12.91
CA ASP A 18 6.59 7.76 12.85
C ASP A 18 6.55 7.23 11.40
N SER A 19 7.17 6.08 11.16
CA SER A 19 7.10 5.38 9.88
C SER A 19 5.70 4.84 9.57
N ASP A 20 4.87 4.60 10.59
CA ASP A 20 3.51 4.09 10.41
C ASP A 20 2.63 5.06 9.63
N LEU A 21 2.96 6.37 9.62
CA LEU A 21 2.31 7.37 8.77
C LEU A 21 2.36 7.02 7.28
N VAL A 22 3.41 6.32 6.83
CA VAL A 22 3.51 5.84 5.44
C VAL A 22 2.46 4.77 5.19
N LEU A 23 2.22 3.86 6.13
CA LEU A 23 1.20 2.82 5.99
C LEU A 23 -0.21 3.41 6.10
N GLU A 24 -0.44 4.33 7.03
CA GLU A 24 -1.72 5.03 7.18
C GLU A 24 -2.11 5.77 5.89
N SER A 25 -1.13 6.37 5.21
CA SER A 25 -1.35 7.04 3.93
C SER A 25 -1.87 6.09 2.83
N TRP A 26 -1.59 4.78 2.92
CA TRP A 26 -2.09 3.77 1.98
C TRP A 26 -3.51 3.29 2.30
N VAL A 27 -4.00 3.53 3.52
CA VAL A 27 -5.37 3.16 3.93
C VAL A 27 -6.38 4.25 3.58
N LEU A 28 -5.92 5.46 3.20
CA LEU A 28 -6.80 6.55 2.77
C LEU A 28 -7.78 6.07 1.69
N PRO A 29 -9.08 6.46 1.79
CA PRO A 29 -10.11 5.92 0.93
C PRO A 29 -9.82 6.18 -0.55
N PRO A 30 -10.31 5.37 -1.49
CA PRO A 30 -10.12 5.58 -2.94
C PRO A 30 -10.57 6.95 -3.45
N ARG A 31 -11.44 7.63 -2.69
CA ARG A 31 -11.94 8.98 -2.99
C ARG A 31 -11.00 10.09 -2.52
N ALA A 32 -10.00 9.77 -1.71
CA ALA A 32 -8.94 10.70 -1.35
C ALA A 32 -8.03 10.92 -2.57
N PRO A 33 -7.43 12.11 -2.72
CA PRO A 33 -6.47 12.36 -3.77
C PRO A 33 -5.28 11.38 -3.67
N HIS A 34 -4.74 10.98 -4.81
CA HIS A 34 -3.53 10.14 -4.88
C HIS A 34 -2.25 10.92 -4.56
N ASN A 35 -2.33 12.25 -4.51
CA ASN A 35 -1.24 13.15 -4.15
C ASN A 35 -1.08 13.23 -2.62
N VAL A 36 -0.68 12.10 -2.03
CA VAL A 36 -0.41 12.00 -0.59
C VAL A 36 1.10 12.01 -0.37
N ILE A 37 1.55 12.95 0.45
CA ILE A 37 2.95 13.19 0.78
C ILE A 37 3.11 12.98 2.29
N VAL A 38 4.08 12.15 2.68
CA VAL A 38 4.46 11.98 4.08
C VAL A 38 5.78 12.69 4.33
N ILE A 39 5.80 13.60 5.29
CA ILE A 39 6.97 14.40 5.67
C ILE A 39 7.44 13.89 7.03
N LEU A 40 8.56 13.19 7.04
CA LEU A 40 9.17 12.59 8.22
C LEU A 40 10.33 13.49 8.69
N PRO A 41 10.21 14.18 9.84
CA PRO A 41 11.32 14.94 10.41
C PRO A 41 12.49 14.02 10.77
N GLN A 42 13.70 14.46 10.43
CA GLN A 42 14.95 13.80 10.79
C GLN A 42 15.77 14.67 11.73
N VAL A 43 16.81 14.09 12.32
CA VAL A 43 17.78 14.82 13.16
C VAL A 43 18.43 15.95 12.33
N LYS A 44 18.71 17.09 12.96
CA LYS A 44 19.34 18.29 12.35
C LYS A 44 18.49 19.02 11.30
N LYS A 45 17.18 19.20 11.54
CA LYS A 45 16.25 19.98 10.67
C LYS A 45 16.19 19.47 9.21
N ARG A 46 16.47 18.19 9.00
CA ARG A 46 16.28 17.53 7.71
C ARG A 46 14.89 16.89 7.67
N PHE A 47 14.34 16.73 6.48
CA PHE A 47 13.05 16.10 6.27
C PHE A 47 13.19 15.04 5.18
N LEU A 48 12.69 13.84 5.45
CA LEU A 48 12.46 12.85 4.40
C LEU A 48 11.04 13.06 3.87
N VAL A 49 10.94 13.25 2.56
CA VAL A 49 9.65 13.43 1.87
C VAL A 49 9.34 12.17 1.10
N VAL A 50 8.24 11.51 1.44
CA VAL A 50 7.80 10.25 0.84
C VAL A 50 6.55 10.52 0.02
N HIS A 51 6.66 10.37 -1.30
CA HIS A 51 5.50 10.34 -2.20
C HIS A 51 4.83 8.97 -2.10
N SER A 52 3.89 8.87 -1.17
CA SER A 52 3.28 7.62 -0.73
C SER A 52 2.77 6.74 -1.89
N TRP A 53 2.00 7.35 -2.80
CA TRP A 53 1.45 6.66 -3.96
C TRP A 53 2.53 6.18 -4.93
N HIS A 54 3.58 6.99 -5.13
CA HIS A 54 4.69 6.63 -6.01
C HIS A 54 5.47 5.43 -5.45
N VAL A 55 5.77 5.43 -4.16
CA VAL A 55 6.43 4.30 -3.50
C VAL A 55 5.63 3.02 -3.65
N TYR A 56 4.31 3.10 -3.41
CA TYR A 56 3.42 1.95 -3.57
C TYR A 56 3.45 1.39 -5.00
N LEU A 57 3.33 2.25 -6.02
CA LEU A 57 3.36 1.83 -7.42
C LEU A 57 4.71 1.23 -7.84
N THR A 58 5.81 1.81 -7.36
CA THR A 58 7.16 1.29 -7.62
C THR A 58 7.33 -0.11 -7.05
N LEU A 59 6.91 -0.33 -5.80
CA LEU A 59 6.93 -1.67 -5.20
C LEU A 59 6.08 -2.67 -5.98
N LEU A 60 4.87 -2.29 -6.41
CA LEU A 60 4.03 -3.19 -7.19
C LEU A 60 4.62 -3.55 -8.55
N LYS A 61 5.30 -2.61 -9.19
CA LYS A 61 5.90 -2.86 -10.51
C LYS A 61 6.93 -3.99 -10.45
N ASP A 62 7.69 -4.06 -9.37
CA ASP A 62 8.75 -5.06 -9.21
C ASP A 62 8.21 -6.44 -8.82
N TYR A 63 7.12 -6.50 -8.04
CA TYR A 63 6.60 -7.77 -7.51
C TYR A 63 5.36 -8.32 -8.23
N ILE A 64 4.54 -7.44 -8.82
CA ILE A 64 3.25 -7.79 -9.45
C ILE A 64 3.05 -6.94 -10.73
N PRO A 65 3.90 -7.12 -11.77
CA PRO A 65 3.93 -6.24 -12.95
C PRO A 65 2.63 -6.23 -13.76
N ASN A 66 1.84 -7.31 -13.69
CA ASN A 66 0.62 -7.49 -14.49
C ASN A 66 -0.68 -7.23 -13.70
N LEU A 67 -0.62 -6.44 -12.63
CA LEU A 67 -1.79 -6.17 -11.79
C LEU A 67 -2.84 -5.33 -12.55
N PRO A 68 -4.09 -5.83 -12.70
CA PRO A 68 -5.15 -5.04 -13.31
C PRO A 68 -5.52 -3.81 -12.45
N PRO A 69 -5.85 -2.65 -13.06
CA PRO A 69 -6.21 -1.45 -12.30
C PRO A 69 -7.34 -1.65 -11.30
N GLN A 70 -8.31 -2.53 -11.61
CA GLN A 70 -9.43 -2.80 -10.71
C GLN A 70 -9.03 -3.51 -9.40
N ASP A 71 -7.87 -4.18 -9.37
CA ASP A 71 -7.38 -4.92 -8.21
C ASP A 71 -6.36 -4.07 -7.40
N LEU A 72 -5.93 -2.92 -7.91
CA LEU A 72 -4.91 -2.04 -7.31
C LEU A 72 -5.23 -1.68 -5.85
N MET A 73 -6.43 -1.14 -5.61
CA MET A 73 -6.82 -0.69 -4.27
C MET A 73 -6.92 -1.84 -3.27
N ARG A 74 -7.33 -3.03 -3.75
CA ARG A 74 -7.41 -4.23 -2.93
C ARG A 74 -6.01 -4.71 -2.54
N VAL A 75 -5.11 -4.81 -3.52
CA VAL A 75 -3.71 -5.19 -3.27
C VAL A 75 -3.04 -4.19 -2.33
N ARG A 76 -3.37 -2.89 -2.41
CA ARG A 76 -2.84 -1.88 -1.50
C ARG A 76 -3.21 -2.17 -0.04
N THR A 77 -4.48 -2.52 0.21
CA THR A 77 -4.93 -2.92 1.55
C THR A 77 -4.27 -4.20 2.01
N ASP A 78 -4.17 -5.22 1.14
CA ASP A 78 -3.50 -6.48 1.45
C ASP A 78 -2.02 -6.21 1.85
N MET A 79 -1.32 -5.30 1.15
CA MET A 79 0.06 -4.89 1.50
C MET A 79 0.18 -4.24 2.87
N VAL A 80 -0.75 -3.35 3.24
CA VAL A 80 -0.76 -2.73 4.57
C VAL A 80 -0.90 -3.81 5.65
N VAL A 81 -1.82 -4.77 5.45
CA VAL A 81 -1.98 -5.89 6.39
C VAL A 81 -0.70 -6.71 6.51
N LEU A 82 -0.05 -7.05 5.39
CA LEU A 82 1.22 -7.78 5.40
C LEU A 82 2.32 -7.04 6.17
N LEU A 83 2.42 -5.71 6.01
CA LEU A 83 3.41 -4.88 6.68
C LEU A 83 3.13 -4.76 8.19
N ILE A 84 1.86 -4.63 8.59
CA ILE A 84 1.43 -4.68 9.99
C ILE A 84 1.83 -6.03 10.62
N LEU A 85 1.64 -7.15 9.92
CA LEU A 85 2.04 -8.48 10.42
C LEU A 85 3.56 -8.65 10.63
N ASN A 86 4.38 -7.89 9.90
CA ASN A 86 5.84 -7.86 10.08
C ASN A 86 6.27 -7.14 11.37
N GLY A 87 5.38 -6.32 11.94
CA GLY A 87 5.56 -5.61 13.18
C GLY A 87 4.83 -4.28 13.17
N ASN A 88 4.18 -3.99 14.29
CA ASN A 88 3.52 -2.74 14.60
C ASN A 88 3.42 -2.64 16.13
N ASP A 89 3.07 -1.46 16.64
CA ASP A 89 3.01 -1.24 18.09
C ASP A 89 1.81 -1.91 18.77
N TYR A 90 0.82 -2.39 18.01
CA TYR A 90 -0.40 -2.99 18.52
C TYR A 90 -0.30 -4.50 18.72
N LEU A 91 0.46 -5.20 17.86
CA LEU A 91 0.53 -6.67 17.84
C LEU A 91 1.98 -7.16 17.88
N PRO A 92 2.27 -8.23 18.66
CA PRO A 92 3.55 -8.91 18.56
C PRO A 92 3.81 -9.40 17.14
N LYS A 93 5.06 -9.26 16.69
CA LYS A 93 5.50 -9.81 15.40
C LYS A 93 5.13 -11.29 15.29
N LEU A 94 4.65 -11.71 14.12
CA LEU A 94 4.23 -13.08 13.88
C LEU A 94 5.40 -14.07 14.08
N ARG A 95 5.38 -14.79 15.21
CA ARG A 95 6.39 -15.81 15.55
C ARG A 95 6.19 -17.07 14.70
N GLY A 96 7.28 -17.71 14.30
CA GLY A 96 7.25 -18.96 13.52
C GLY A 96 7.02 -18.76 12.01
N SER A 97 6.69 -17.55 11.56
CA SER A 97 6.93 -17.20 10.16
C SER A 97 8.44 -17.10 9.95
N SER A 98 8.93 -17.63 8.84
CA SER A 98 10.37 -17.67 8.54
C SER A 98 10.83 -16.32 7.94
N GLY A 99 10.31 -15.24 8.52
CA GLY A 99 10.44 -13.86 8.07
C GLY A 99 9.30 -13.37 7.18
N PHE A 100 9.12 -12.05 7.13
CA PHE A 100 8.15 -11.38 6.26
C PHE A 100 8.30 -11.77 4.79
N HIS A 101 9.54 -11.97 4.33
CA HIS A 101 9.83 -12.32 2.95
C HIS A 101 9.04 -13.55 2.47
N ARG A 102 8.99 -14.63 3.26
CA ARG A 102 8.24 -15.84 2.89
C ARG A 102 6.72 -15.63 2.86
N ILE A 103 6.18 -14.84 3.79
CA ILE A 103 4.75 -14.50 3.78
C ILE A 103 4.43 -13.68 2.52
N PHE A 104 5.27 -12.69 2.22
CA PHE A 104 5.12 -11.82 1.06
C PHE A 104 5.23 -12.60 -0.26
N GLU A 105 6.22 -13.48 -0.40
CA GLU A 105 6.35 -14.36 -1.57
C GLU A 105 5.13 -15.27 -1.74
N THR A 106 4.64 -15.86 -0.65
CA THR A 106 3.44 -16.69 -0.66
C THR A 106 2.23 -15.88 -1.12
N TYR A 107 2.08 -14.65 -0.61
CA TYR A 107 1.02 -13.74 -1.06
C TYR A 107 1.13 -13.43 -2.56
N CYS A 108 2.32 -13.09 -3.07
CA CYS A 108 2.54 -12.82 -4.49
C CYS A 108 2.22 -14.04 -5.36
N SER A 109 2.62 -15.24 -4.94
CA SER A 109 2.30 -16.49 -5.64
C SER A 109 0.78 -16.73 -5.73
N LEU A 110 0.07 -16.62 -4.60
CA LEU A 110 -1.38 -16.77 -4.55
C LEU A 110 -2.12 -15.70 -5.36
N LEU A 111 -1.62 -14.47 -5.34
CA LEU A 111 -2.19 -13.39 -6.13
C LEU A 111 -2.05 -13.66 -7.63
N ASN A 112 -0.85 -14.07 -8.08
CA ASN A 112 -0.61 -14.39 -9.48
C ASN A 112 -1.50 -15.54 -9.95
N GLN A 113 -1.59 -16.63 -9.19
CA GLN A 113 -2.50 -17.75 -9.48
C GLN A 113 -3.95 -17.25 -9.65
N ARG A 114 -4.42 -16.40 -8.72
CA ARG A 114 -5.78 -15.85 -8.80
C ARG A 114 -6.00 -14.96 -10.02
N LEU A 115 -4.98 -14.19 -10.42
CA LEU A 115 -5.04 -13.33 -11.61
C LEU A 115 -5.13 -14.18 -12.89
N GLU A 116 -4.38 -15.28 -12.97
CA GLU A 116 -4.45 -16.25 -14.07
C GLU A 116 -5.82 -16.91 -14.18
N GLU A 117 -6.37 -17.39 -13.06
CA GLU A 117 -7.71 -17.99 -13.00
C GLU A 117 -8.80 -17.02 -13.46
N LYS A 118 -8.73 -15.75 -13.02
CA LYS A 118 -9.65 -14.69 -13.49
C LYS A 118 -9.50 -14.46 -15.00
N GLY A 119 -8.27 -14.45 -15.52
CA GLY A 119 -7.98 -14.29 -16.94
C GLY A 119 -8.58 -15.42 -17.79
N GLN A 120 -8.40 -16.67 -17.37
CA GLN A 120 -8.97 -17.84 -18.04
C GLN A 120 -10.51 -17.83 -18.03
N ARG A 121 -11.13 -17.47 -16.90
CA ARG A 121 -12.60 -17.33 -16.80
C ARG A 121 -13.15 -16.24 -17.73
N ARG A 122 -12.43 -15.14 -17.92
CA ARG A 122 -12.80 -14.08 -18.87
C ARG A 122 -12.69 -14.55 -20.33
N LYS A 123 -11.66 -15.35 -20.67
CA LYS A 123 -11.50 -15.93 -22.01
C LYS A 123 -12.61 -16.93 -22.36
N LYS A 124 -13.04 -17.77 -21.41
CA LYS A 124 -14.14 -18.74 -21.62
C LYS A 124 -15.53 -18.12 -21.77
N LYS A 125 -15.70 -16.84 -21.42
CA LYS A 125 -16.97 -16.10 -21.51
C LYS A 125 -17.08 -15.21 -22.76
N LYS A 126 -16.02 -15.11 -23.55
CA LYS A 126 -16.00 -14.46 -24.86
C LYS A 126 -16.09 -15.52 -25.93
#